data_AF-A0A9D0IFV2-F1
#
_entry.id   AF-A0A9D0IFV2-F1
#
_cell.length_a   1.000
_cell.length_b   1.000
_cell.length_c   1.000
_cell.angle_alpha   90.00
_cell.angle_beta   90.00
_cell.angle_gamma   90.00
#
_symmetry.space_group_name_H-M   'P 1'
#
loop_
_entity.id
_entity.type
_entity.pdbx_description
1 polymer ?
#
loop_
_entity_poly.entity_id
_entity_poly.type
_entity_poly.pdbx_seq_one_letter_code
_entity_poly.pdbx_strand_id
1 'polypeptide(L)'
;MSSFTTHASLTSSATLDFTLGTSQVVGCNYGTVPPCNTSAYNSTDIVGSYFAIDSNANDLMTPNEKHPIESFNGIHIGSIQSASGSHSGPIDGSENPNIDKPFEFFGNTGMHQTTSPITDLTGSGSTRVLDFSGWSWLWDGTENIPLVATSPTTIVCDTSSCSDGSNYTIDGAFHINGAAFTSVSYVLHLEGTVSSVPIPASAWLFGSGLAGLAGVARRRRKIRS
;
A
#
# COMPACT_ATOMS: atom_id res chain seq x y z
N MET A 1 3.26 27.72 29.34
CA MET A 1 3.25 27.74 27.86
C MET A 1 3.01 26.32 27.39
N SER A 2 1.77 25.97 27.03
CA SER A 2 1.47 24.66 26.45
C SER A 2 1.94 24.69 24.99
N SER A 3 2.92 23.85 24.67
CA SER A 3 3.38 23.64 23.30
C SER A 3 2.30 22.82 22.59
N PHE A 4 1.63 23.42 21.61
CA PHE A 4 0.76 22.69 20.70
C PHE A 4 1.65 22.03 19.65
N THR A 5 2.13 20.82 19.93
CA THR A 5 2.66 19.96 18.88
C THR A 5 1.50 19.56 18.00
N THR A 6 1.34 20.23 16.87
CA THR A 6 0.48 19.77 15.77
C THR A 6 1.04 18.43 15.30
N HIS A 7 0.46 17.34 15.82
CA HIS A 7 0.75 16.00 15.36
C HIS A 7 0.36 15.92 13.89
N ALA A 8 1.35 15.71 13.01
CA ALA A 8 1.10 15.55 11.59
C ALA A 8 0.24 14.30 11.38
N SER A 9 -1.00 14.51 10.92
CA SER A 9 -1.89 13.46 10.43
C SER A 9 -1.24 12.73 9.27
N LEU A 10 -1.65 11.48 9.01
CA LEU A 10 -1.45 10.85 7.70
C LEU A 10 -1.91 11.85 6.63
N THR A 11 -0.97 12.39 5.88
CA THR A 11 -1.27 13.47 4.93
C THR A 11 -1.82 12.87 3.65
N SER A 12 -2.57 13.64 2.88
CA SER A 12 -3.04 13.27 1.54
C SER A 12 -1.91 13.16 0.49
N SER A 13 -0.68 12.98 0.94
CA SER A 13 0.55 12.89 0.16
C SER A 13 1.56 11.96 0.83
N ALA A 14 1.13 11.18 1.82
CA ALA A 14 1.99 10.19 2.46
C ALA A 14 2.16 9.01 1.51
N THR A 15 3.38 8.46 1.47
CA THR A 15 3.66 7.15 0.91
C THR A 15 3.66 6.14 2.04
N LEU A 16 3.00 5.02 1.82
CA LEU A 16 3.03 3.86 2.69
C LEU A 16 3.98 2.84 2.06
N ASP A 17 5.19 2.77 2.59
CA ASP A 17 6.20 1.80 2.14
C ASP A 17 5.91 0.45 2.79
N PHE A 18 6.02 -0.64 2.03
CA PHE A 18 5.76 -1.99 2.53
C PHE A 18 7.03 -2.70 2.97
N THR A 19 6.95 -3.43 4.08
CA THR A 19 7.85 -4.52 4.39
C THR A 19 7.56 -5.70 3.47
N LEU A 20 8.61 -6.20 2.82
CA LEU A 20 8.56 -7.34 1.91
C LEU A 20 7.91 -8.57 2.58
N GLY A 21 6.92 -9.14 1.91
CA GLY A 21 6.38 -10.45 2.25
C GLY A 21 7.43 -11.54 2.02
N THR A 22 7.67 -12.40 3.01
CA THR A 22 8.57 -13.56 2.85
C THR A 22 7.98 -14.79 3.52
N SER A 23 8.21 -15.96 2.90
CA SER A 23 7.87 -17.24 3.55
C SER A 23 8.86 -17.51 4.67
N GLN A 24 8.35 -17.70 5.88
CA GLN A 24 9.14 -18.01 7.07
C GLN A 24 8.52 -19.18 7.85
N VAL A 25 9.36 -19.94 8.54
CA VAL A 25 8.89 -20.92 9.53
C VAL A 25 8.37 -20.18 10.75
N VAL A 26 7.05 -20.17 10.93
CA VAL A 26 6.38 -19.48 12.04
C VAL A 26 6.10 -20.39 13.23
N GLY A 27 6.19 -21.71 13.04
CA GLY A 27 5.88 -22.66 14.10
C GLY A 27 6.34 -24.07 13.82
N CYS A 28 6.02 -24.95 14.77
CA CYS A 28 6.23 -26.39 14.65
C CYS A 28 4.90 -27.11 14.83
N ASN A 29 4.54 -27.96 13.87
CA ASN A 29 3.39 -28.87 14.00
C ASN A 29 3.60 -29.84 15.17
N TYR A 30 4.86 -30.18 15.46
CA TYR A 30 5.28 -31.01 16.60
C TYR A 30 6.55 -30.44 17.22
N GLY A 31 6.59 -30.30 18.55
CA GLY A 31 7.70 -29.66 19.27
C GLY A 31 7.36 -28.23 19.71
N THR A 32 8.33 -27.48 20.24
CA THR A 32 8.03 -26.24 20.99
C THR A 32 8.72 -24.97 20.48
N VAL A 33 9.76 -25.02 19.64
CA VAL A 33 10.45 -23.81 19.17
C VAL A 33 10.99 -23.97 17.74
N PRO A 34 10.69 -23.04 16.81
CA PRO A 34 11.36 -22.95 15.51
C PRO A 34 12.87 -22.61 15.63
N PRO A 35 13.75 -23.11 14.74
CA PRO A 35 13.46 -24.12 13.72
C PRO A 35 13.17 -25.48 14.36
N CYS A 36 12.25 -26.24 13.78
CA CYS A 36 11.84 -27.52 14.35
C CYS A 36 12.95 -28.56 14.25
N ASN A 37 12.92 -29.56 15.15
CA ASN A 37 13.85 -30.69 15.14
C ASN A 37 13.88 -31.48 13.82
N THR A 38 12.80 -31.39 13.03
CA THR A 38 12.69 -31.96 11.69
C THR A 38 12.00 -30.94 10.79
N SER A 39 12.59 -30.66 9.62
CA SER A 39 12.07 -29.66 8.68
C SER A 39 10.65 -29.96 8.19
N ALA A 40 10.28 -31.24 8.12
CA ALA A 40 8.92 -31.68 7.78
C ALA A 40 7.86 -31.25 8.82
N TYR A 41 8.27 -30.84 10.02
CA TYR A 41 7.37 -30.32 11.05
C TYR A 41 7.30 -28.80 11.08
N ASN A 42 8.07 -28.11 10.25
CA ASN A 42 7.96 -26.67 10.10
C ASN A 42 6.57 -26.31 9.59
N SER A 43 5.89 -25.43 10.32
CA SER A 43 4.74 -24.69 9.80
C SER A 43 5.28 -23.41 9.18
N THR A 44 5.09 -23.25 7.88
CA THR A 44 5.49 -22.05 7.13
C THR A 44 4.30 -21.14 6.92
N ASP A 45 4.53 -19.85 7.04
CA ASP A 45 3.56 -18.80 6.72
C ASP A 45 4.28 -17.61 6.10
N ILE A 46 3.54 -16.63 5.60
CA ILE A 46 4.10 -15.37 5.13
C ILE A 46 4.19 -14.39 6.30
N VAL A 47 5.38 -13.83 6.51
CA VAL A 47 5.61 -12.64 7.36
C VAL A 47 5.83 -11.42 6.47
N GLY A 48 5.60 -10.21 6.96
CA GLY A 48 5.59 -9.02 6.08
C GLY A 48 4.24 -8.79 5.42
N SER A 49 4.25 -8.02 4.34
CA SER A 49 3.04 -7.71 3.57
C SER A 49 2.62 -8.88 2.67
N TYR A 50 1.34 -9.18 2.62
CA TYR A 50 0.77 -10.23 1.77
C TYR A 50 -0.66 -9.90 1.34
N PHE A 51 -1.12 -10.56 0.29
CA PHE A 51 -2.54 -10.73 0.04
C PHE A 51 -2.89 -12.22 0.08
N ALA A 52 -4.15 -12.55 0.28
CA ALA A 52 -4.62 -13.92 0.29
C ALA A 52 -5.92 -14.05 -0.49
N ILE A 53 -6.10 -15.17 -1.18
CA ILE A 53 -7.30 -15.48 -1.95
C ILE A 53 -7.82 -16.83 -1.51
N ASP A 54 -9.08 -16.88 -1.09
CA ASP A 54 -9.74 -18.13 -0.68
C ASP A 54 -10.10 -18.95 -1.92
N SER A 55 -9.08 -19.54 -2.52
CA SER A 55 -9.16 -20.27 -3.79
C SER A 55 -10.00 -21.54 -3.70
N ASN A 56 -10.23 -22.06 -2.49
CA ASN A 56 -11.00 -23.27 -2.25
C ASN A 56 -12.41 -23.00 -1.67
N ALA A 57 -12.74 -21.74 -1.39
CA ALA A 57 -14.04 -21.26 -0.92
C ALA A 57 -14.50 -21.92 0.40
N ASN A 58 -13.57 -22.11 1.35
CA ASN A 58 -13.87 -22.65 2.67
C ASN A 58 -13.97 -21.58 3.77
N ASP A 59 -13.88 -20.29 3.40
CA ASP A 59 -13.88 -19.12 4.28
C ASP A 59 -12.70 -19.08 5.28
N LEU A 60 -11.64 -19.85 5.05
CA LEU A 60 -10.45 -19.93 5.89
C LEU A 60 -9.19 -19.68 5.07
N MET A 61 -8.57 -18.52 5.28
CA MET A 61 -7.27 -18.21 4.69
C MET A 61 -6.17 -19.08 5.31
N THR A 62 -5.63 -20.00 4.53
CA THR A 62 -4.49 -20.84 4.93
C THR A 62 -3.17 -20.24 4.45
N PRO A 63 -2.02 -20.63 5.04
CA PRO A 63 -0.71 -20.17 4.57
C PRO A 63 -0.44 -20.43 3.07
N ASN A 64 -1.04 -21.48 2.48
CA ASN A 64 -0.87 -21.80 1.07
C ASN A 64 -1.66 -20.88 0.12
N GLU A 65 -2.57 -20.08 0.66
CA GLU A 65 -3.39 -19.11 -0.08
C GLU A 65 -2.83 -17.69 0.00
N LYS A 66 -1.80 -17.49 0.82
CA LYS A 66 -1.11 -16.21 0.95
C LYS A 66 -0.04 -16.06 -0.12
N HIS A 67 -0.03 -14.89 -0.73
CA HIS A 67 0.94 -14.45 -1.70
C HIS A 67 1.73 -13.28 -1.11
N PRO A 68 3.08 -13.40 -1.01
CA PRO A 68 3.89 -12.31 -0.52
C PRO A 68 3.80 -11.11 -1.46
N ILE A 69 3.75 -9.90 -0.91
CA ILE A 69 3.82 -8.66 -1.67
C ILE A 69 5.27 -8.17 -1.65
N GLU A 70 5.82 -7.90 -2.84
CA GLU A 70 7.09 -7.20 -2.98
C GLU A 70 6.86 -5.71 -3.24
N SER A 71 7.39 -4.85 -2.37
CA SER A 71 7.25 -3.40 -2.54
C SER A 71 7.88 -2.89 -3.84
N PHE A 72 7.24 -1.89 -4.46
CA PHE A 72 7.78 -1.11 -5.57
C PHE A 72 7.76 0.38 -5.25
N ASN A 73 6.61 1.04 -5.36
CA ASN A 73 6.42 2.46 -5.03
C ASN A 73 5.61 2.70 -3.74
N GLY A 74 5.04 1.64 -3.14
CA GLY A 74 4.15 1.76 -1.99
C GLY A 74 2.75 2.29 -2.37
N ILE A 75 1.94 2.65 -1.37
CA ILE A 75 0.66 3.34 -1.57
C ILE A 75 0.85 4.84 -1.36
N HIS A 76 0.52 5.65 -2.36
CA HIS A 76 0.47 7.10 -2.30
C HIS A 76 -0.94 7.55 -1.91
N ILE A 77 -1.12 7.92 -0.65
CA ILE A 77 -2.39 8.45 -0.13
C ILE A 77 -2.78 9.70 -0.93
N GLY A 78 -4.05 9.79 -1.31
CA GLY A 78 -4.60 10.91 -2.08
C GLY A 78 -4.28 10.88 -3.58
N SER A 79 -3.61 9.83 -4.09
CA SER A 79 -3.27 9.69 -5.51
C SER A 79 -3.84 8.42 -6.13
N ILE A 80 -4.10 8.47 -7.45
CA ILE A 80 -4.40 7.29 -8.26
C ILE A 80 -3.05 6.69 -8.70
N GLN A 81 -2.92 5.37 -8.60
CA GLN A 81 -1.76 4.59 -9.01
C GLN A 81 -2.21 3.48 -9.96
N SER A 82 -2.38 3.83 -11.22
CA SER A 82 -2.70 2.88 -12.29
C SER A 82 -1.50 1.98 -12.59
N ALA A 83 -1.77 0.73 -12.95
CA ALA A 83 -0.80 -0.20 -13.51
C ALA A 83 -1.26 -0.67 -14.90
N SER A 84 -0.36 -1.23 -15.70
CA SER A 84 -0.67 -1.73 -17.05
C SER A 84 0.27 -2.85 -17.47
N GLY A 85 -0.05 -3.54 -18.56
CA GLY A 85 0.82 -4.60 -19.09
C GLY A 85 0.64 -5.94 -18.37
N SER A 86 -0.52 -6.22 -17.77
CA SER A 86 -0.85 -7.61 -17.41
C SER A 86 -1.07 -8.42 -18.68
N HIS A 87 -0.71 -9.69 -18.65
CA HIS A 87 -0.84 -10.63 -19.76
C HIS A 87 -0.93 -12.07 -19.24
N SER A 88 -1.21 -13.00 -20.14
CA SER A 88 -1.11 -14.43 -19.85
C SER A 88 0.36 -14.86 -19.83
N GLY A 89 0.67 -15.87 -19.02
CA GLY A 89 2.04 -16.35 -18.85
C GLY A 89 2.83 -15.62 -17.76
N PRO A 90 4.08 -16.05 -17.54
CA PRO A 90 4.93 -15.56 -16.45
C PRO A 90 5.42 -14.14 -16.71
N ILE A 91 5.81 -13.46 -15.64
CA ILE A 91 6.36 -12.10 -15.68
C ILE A 91 7.53 -12.01 -16.66
N ASP A 92 7.46 -11.07 -17.61
CA ASP A 92 8.43 -10.97 -18.72
C ASP A 92 9.13 -9.60 -18.86
N GLY A 93 8.79 -8.63 -18.01
CA GLY A 93 9.34 -7.29 -18.00
C GLY A 93 8.58 -6.28 -18.86
N SER A 94 7.49 -6.70 -19.52
CA SER A 94 6.57 -5.78 -20.21
C SER A 94 5.58 -5.08 -19.26
N GLU A 95 5.57 -5.47 -17.98
CA GLU A 95 4.71 -4.90 -16.95
C GLU A 95 5.08 -3.47 -16.58
N ASN A 96 4.06 -2.69 -16.24
CA ASN A 96 4.22 -1.33 -15.72
C ASN A 96 3.49 -1.21 -14.37
N PRO A 97 4.08 -1.77 -13.30
CA PRO A 97 3.55 -1.67 -11.93
C PRO A 97 3.64 -0.25 -11.39
N ASN A 98 2.83 0.07 -10.37
CA ASN A 98 2.87 1.39 -9.72
C ASN A 98 2.66 1.37 -8.21
N ILE A 99 2.38 0.22 -7.59
CA ILE A 99 2.23 0.07 -6.14
C ILE A 99 3.26 -0.94 -5.63
N ASP A 100 3.11 -2.18 -6.07
CA ASP A 100 3.98 -3.32 -5.78
C ASP A 100 4.53 -3.91 -7.09
N LYS A 101 5.50 -4.81 -6.99
CA LYS A 101 5.99 -5.52 -8.18
C LYS A 101 4.91 -6.47 -8.71
N PRO A 102 4.97 -6.83 -10.01
CA PRO A 102 4.09 -7.85 -10.55
C PRO A 102 4.24 -9.16 -9.79
N PHE A 103 3.13 -9.86 -9.60
CA PHE A 103 3.09 -11.19 -9.00
C PHE A 103 2.54 -12.19 -10.02
N GLU A 104 2.86 -13.47 -9.82
CA GLU A 104 2.30 -14.55 -10.63
C GLU A 104 1.18 -15.25 -9.85
N PHE A 105 0.02 -15.39 -10.49
CA PHE A 105 -1.11 -16.14 -9.93
C PHE A 105 -1.69 -17.05 -11.01
N PHE A 106 -1.74 -18.36 -10.73
CA PHE A 106 -2.07 -19.42 -11.70
C PHE A 106 -1.31 -19.32 -13.04
N GLY A 107 -0.02 -18.93 -12.99
CA GLY A 107 0.81 -18.85 -14.19
C GLY A 107 0.64 -17.58 -15.02
N ASN A 108 -0.17 -16.62 -14.56
CA ASN A 108 -0.43 -15.36 -15.24
C ASN A 108 0.04 -14.17 -14.39
N THR A 109 0.48 -13.11 -15.07
CA THR A 109 0.93 -11.87 -14.44
C THR A 109 -0.23 -11.05 -13.88
N GLY A 110 -0.13 -10.70 -12.59
CA GLY A 110 -1.01 -9.76 -11.91
C GLY A 110 -0.28 -8.58 -11.26
N MET A 111 -0.99 -7.48 -11.05
CA MET A 111 -0.49 -6.26 -10.41
C MET A 111 -1.63 -5.54 -9.67
N HIS A 112 -1.36 -4.95 -8.51
CA HIS A 112 -2.32 -4.09 -7.86
C HIS A 112 -2.34 -2.69 -8.48
N GLN A 113 -3.51 -2.05 -8.43
CA GLN A 113 -3.70 -0.68 -8.86
C GLN A 113 -4.77 0.01 -8.00
N THR A 114 -4.85 1.33 -8.16
CA THR A 114 -6.01 2.11 -7.70
C THR A 114 -6.66 2.81 -8.89
N THR A 115 -7.98 2.77 -8.95
CA THR A 115 -8.83 3.49 -9.92
C THR A 115 -9.45 4.76 -9.31
N SER A 116 -9.33 4.93 -8.00
CA SER A 116 -9.68 6.13 -7.24
C SER A 116 -8.68 6.29 -6.09
N PRO A 117 -8.37 7.52 -5.65
CA PRO A 117 -7.41 7.74 -4.58
C PRO A 117 -7.77 7.02 -3.28
N ILE A 118 -6.78 6.41 -2.62
CA ILE A 118 -6.94 5.97 -1.24
C ILE A 118 -6.93 7.20 -0.34
N THR A 119 -7.95 7.35 0.52
CA THR A 119 -8.09 8.52 1.41
C THR A 119 -8.33 8.12 2.86
N ASP A 120 -7.88 8.94 3.80
CA ASP A 120 -8.16 8.79 5.23
C ASP A 120 -9.55 9.36 5.56
N LEU A 121 -10.46 8.48 6.00
CA LEU A 121 -11.84 8.83 6.34
C LEU A 121 -12.00 9.31 7.80
N THR A 122 -11.01 9.05 8.66
CA THR A 122 -11.07 9.34 10.10
C THR A 122 -10.27 10.59 10.48
N GLY A 123 -9.09 10.76 9.88
CA GLY A 123 -8.23 11.95 10.00
C GLY A 123 -7.37 12.04 11.26
N SER A 124 -7.65 11.30 12.34
CA SER A 124 -6.86 11.34 13.58
C SER A 124 -6.87 10.03 14.35
N GLY A 125 -5.92 9.87 15.28
CA GLY A 125 -5.74 8.66 16.08
C GLY A 125 -4.75 7.67 15.46
N SER A 126 -4.38 6.65 16.26
CA SER A 126 -3.50 5.55 15.83
C SER A 126 -4.22 4.57 14.91
N THR A 127 -5.53 4.40 15.06
CA THR A 127 -6.37 3.56 14.20
C THR A 127 -7.27 4.43 13.35
N ARG A 128 -7.23 4.22 12.03
CA ARG A 128 -7.98 5.03 11.06
C ARG A 128 -8.59 4.14 9.99
N VAL A 129 -9.70 4.60 9.41
CA VAL A 129 -10.34 3.93 8.27
C VAL A 129 -9.86 4.56 6.98
N LEU A 130 -9.41 3.72 6.04
CA LEU A 130 -9.02 4.13 4.70
C LEU A 130 -10.11 3.76 3.70
N ASP A 131 -10.35 4.66 2.74
CA ASP A 131 -11.19 4.37 1.58
C ASP A 131 -10.39 3.61 0.52
N PHE A 132 -10.71 2.34 0.32
CA PHE A 132 -10.15 1.48 -0.73
C PHE A 132 -11.17 1.21 -1.86
N SER A 133 -12.19 2.06 -2.04
CA SER A 133 -13.23 1.87 -3.07
C SER A 133 -12.69 1.79 -4.51
N GLY A 134 -11.50 2.35 -4.75
CA GLY A 134 -10.79 2.25 -6.02
C GLY A 134 -9.81 1.07 -6.13
N TRP A 135 -9.66 0.25 -5.09
CA TRP A 135 -8.69 -0.85 -5.07
C TRP A 135 -9.07 -1.92 -6.09
N SER A 136 -8.12 -2.28 -6.94
CA SER A 136 -8.30 -3.33 -7.92
C SER A 136 -6.96 -3.95 -8.29
N TRP A 137 -7.02 -4.97 -9.12
CA TRP A 137 -5.83 -5.56 -9.70
C TRP A 137 -6.05 -5.82 -11.19
N LEU A 138 -4.95 -5.98 -11.91
CA LEU A 138 -4.91 -6.50 -13.28
C LEU A 138 -4.50 -7.96 -13.19
N TRP A 139 -5.05 -8.81 -14.06
CA TRP A 139 -4.67 -10.22 -14.13
C TRP A 139 -5.04 -10.83 -15.48
N ASP A 140 -4.15 -11.65 -16.05
CA ASP A 140 -4.37 -12.38 -17.31
C ASP A 140 -4.83 -11.48 -18.48
N GLY A 141 -4.24 -10.29 -18.60
CA GLY A 141 -4.60 -9.31 -19.62
C GLY A 141 -5.87 -8.51 -19.34
N THR A 142 -6.56 -8.75 -18.23
CA THR A 142 -7.71 -7.95 -17.81
C THR A 142 -7.24 -6.66 -17.15
N GLU A 143 -7.64 -5.51 -17.70
CA GLU A 143 -7.16 -4.19 -17.28
C GLU A 143 -7.69 -3.73 -15.91
N ASN A 144 -8.81 -4.27 -15.43
CA ASN A 144 -9.37 -3.88 -14.14
C ASN A 144 -10.32 -4.94 -13.60
N ILE A 145 -9.96 -5.57 -12.49
CA ILE A 145 -10.85 -6.45 -11.72
C ILE A 145 -11.04 -5.80 -10.33
N PRO A 146 -12.19 -5.16 -10.07
CA PRO A 146 -12.43 -4.47 -8.80
C PRO A 146 -12.39 -5.40 -7.59
N LEU A 147 -11.77 -4.93 -6.52
CA LEU A 147 -11.75 -5.56 -5.21
C LEU A 147 -12.70 -4.78 -4.30
N VAL A 148 -13.88 -5.35 -4.05
CA VAL A 148 -14.95 -4.65 -3.33
C VAL A 148 -14.82 -4.92 -1.84
N ALA A 149 -14.57 -3.87 -1.06
CA ALA A 149 -14.43 -3.98 0.39
C ALA A 149 -15.71 -4.55 1.04
N THR A 150 -15.52 -5.48 1.97
CA THR A 150 -16.60 -6.16 2.71
C THR A 150 -16.71 -5.69 4.15
N SER A 151 -15.63 -5.05 4.61
CA SER A 151 -15.51 -4.41 5.90
C SER A 151 -14.64 -3.16 5.76
N PRO A 152 -14.64 -2.25 6.74
CA PRO A 152 -13.75 -1.09 6.72
C PRO A 152 -12.29 -1.52 6.69
N THR A 153 -11.52 -1.03 5.72
CA THR A 153 -10.06 -1.20 5.69
C THR A 153 -9.45 -0.26 6.72
N THR A 154 -8.69 -0.81 7.66
CA THR A 154 -8.11 -0.03 8.76
C THR A 154 -6.60 0.02 8.68
N ILE A 155 -6.04 1.21 8.90
CA ILE A 155 -4.61 1.40 9.20
C ILE A 155 -4.44 1.57 10.71
N VAL A 156 -3.48 0.87 11.30
CA VAL A 156 -3.07 0.99 12.70
C VAL A 156 -1.59 1.35 12.75
N CYS A 157 -1.29 2.54 13.25
CA CYS A 157 0.07 3.03 13.44
C CYS A 157 0.55 2.84 14.87
N ASP A 158 1.86 2.67 15.06
CA ASP A 158 2.50 2.63 16.37
C ASP A 158 2.45 3.97 17.12
N THR A 159 2.28 5.09 16.39
CA THR A 159 2.04 6.42 16.94
C THR A 159 0.61 6.90 16.67
N SER A 160 0.05 7.69 17.59
CA SER A 160 -1.29 8.28 17.42
C SER A 160 -1.38 9.28 16.27
N SER A 161 -0.25 9.76 15.75
CA SER A 161 -0.20 10.70 14.65
C SER A 161 -0.19 10.04 13.28
N CYS A 162 0.23 8.77 13.16
CA CYS A 162 0.57 8.17 11.86
C CYS A 162 1.51 9.08 11.06
N SER A 163 2.50 9.65 11.73
CA SER A 163 3.44 10.60 11.13
C SER A 163 4.56 9.90 10.38
N ASP A 164 5.35 10.67 9.62
CA ASP A 164 6.59 10.22 8.98
C ASP A 164 7.45 9.35 9.90
N GLY A 165 7.89 8.20 9.40
CA GLY A 165 8.65 7.18 10.12
C GLY A 165 7.84 6.25 11.03
N SER A 166 6.53 6.46 11.21
CA SER A 166 5.70 5.56 12.03
C SER A 166 5.59 4.19 11.37
N ASN A 167 5.66 3.12 12.16
CA ASN A 167 5.29 1.80 11.67
C ASN A 167 3.77 1.71 11.58
N TYR A 168 3.27 0.95 10.61
CA TYR A 168 1.85 0.70 10.47
C TYR A 168 1.55 -0.75 10.08
N THR A 169 0.31 -1.13 10.30
CA THR A 169 -0.36 -2.31 9.72
C THR A 169 -1.64 -1.85 9.04
N ILE A 170 -1.98 -2.41 7.88
CA ILE A 170 -3.25 -2.27 7.20
C ILE A 170 -3.86 -3.64 7.05
N ASP A 171 -5.10 -3.77 7.48
CA ASP A 171 -5.92 -4.96 7.26
C ASP A 171 -7.17 -4.57 6.49
N GLY A 172 -7.45 -5.31 5.42
CA GLY A 172 -8.66 -5.14 4.62
C GLY A 172 -9.21 -6.48 4.15
N ALA A 173 -10.54 -6.58 4.11
CA ALA A 173 -11.24 -7.73 3.55
C ALA A 173 -12.10 -7.27 2.37
N PHE A 174 -12.04 -8.04 1.29
CA PHE A 174 -12.62 -7.71 0.00
C PHE A 174 -13.25 -8.97 -0.62
N HIS A 175 -14.11 -8.78 -1.62
CA HIS A 175 -14.42 -9.81 -2.58
C HIS A 175 -13.94 -9.39 -3.97
N ILE A 176 -13.52 -10.37 -4.76
CA ILE A 176 -13.16 -10.14 -6.15
C ILE A 176 -14.45 -10.02 -6.98
N ASN A 177 -14.59 -8.92 -7.72
CA ASN A 177 -15.72 -8.66 -8.61
C ASN A 177 -15.28 -8.77 -10.07
N GLY A 178 -15.10 -10.00 -10.55
CA GLY A 178 -14.69 -10.30 -11.93
C GLY A 178 -15.09 -11.71 -12.35
N ALA A 179 -15.20 -11.95 -13.67
CA ALA A 179 -15.85 -13.13 -14.23
C ALA A 179 -15.28 -14.48 -13.76
N ALA A 180 -13.97 -14.58 -13.51
CA ALA A 180 -13.33 -15.83 -13.09
C ALA A 180 -13.33 -16.08 -11.57
N PHE A 181 -13.55 -15.04 -10.76
CA PHE A 181 -13.39 -15.09 -9.29
C PHE A 181 -14.53 -14.38 -8.56
N THR A 182 -15.73 -14.33 -9.16
CA THR A 182 -16.84 -13.56 -8.59
C THR A 182 -17.16 -14.04 -7.17
N SER A 183 -17.11 -13.11 -6.22
CA SER A 183 -17.37 -13.33 -4.78
C SER A 183 -16.33 -14.19 -4.05
N VAL A 184 -15.15 -14.43 -4.64
CA VAL A 184 -14.04 -15.06 -3.92
C VAL A 184 -13.50 -14.08 -2.88
N SER A 185 -13.29 -14.55 -1.65
CA SER A 185 -12.73 -13.76 -0.57
C SER A 185 -11.28 -13.39 -0.86
N TYR A 186 -10.95 -12.12 -0.61
CA TYR A 186 -9.62 -11.55 -0.75
C TYR A 186 -9.27 -10.81 0.53
N VAL A 187 -8.11 -11.09 1.10
CA VAL A 187 -7.60 -10.39 2.29
C VAL A 187 -6.31 -9.66 1.91
N LEU A 188 -6.21 -8.41 2.35
CA LEU A 188 -5.00 -7.61 2.25
C LEU A 188 -4.42 -7.40 3.65
N HIS A 189 -3.15 -7.71 3.81
CA HIS A 189 -2.36 -7.36 4.99
C HIS A 189 -1.10 -6.64 4.55
N LEU A 190 -0.96 -5.37 4.91
CA LEU A 190 0.25 -4.59 4.64
C LEU A 190 0.86 -4.16 5.96
N GLU A 191 2.18 -4.25 6.07
CA GLU A 191 2.90 -3.63 7.17
C GLU A 191 4.12 -2.90 6.64
N GLY A 192 4.57 -1.87 7.34
CA GLY A 192 5.74 -1.10 6.95
C GLY A 192 5.79 0.27 7.61
N THR A 193 6.31 1.27 6.89
CA THR A 193 6.55 2.61 7.44
C THR A 193 5.87 3.70 6.63
N VAL A 194 5.32 4.70 7.33
CA VAL A 194 4.83 5.92 6.70
C VAL A 194 6.01 6.78 6.28
N SER A 195 6.04 7.24 5.04
CA SER A 195 7.04 8.14 4.49
C SER A 195 6.35 9.38 3.94
N SER A 196 6.81 10.56 4.34
CA SER A 196 6.35 11.80 3.73
C SER A 196 6.99 11.94 2.36
N VAL A 197 6.18 12.05 1.30
CA VAL A 197 6.71 12.41 -0.02
C VAL A 197 7.36 13.79 0.13
N PRO A 198 8.67 13.94 -0.14
CA PRO A 198 9.30 15.25 -0.08
C PRO A 198 8.55 16.16 -1.04
N ILE A 199 7.94 17.22 -0.50
CA ILE A 199 7.24 18.21 -1.32
C ILE A 199 8.26 18.63 -2.38
N PRO A 200 7.97 18.45 -3.68
CA PRO A 200 8.97 18.66 -4.71
C PRO A 200 9.59 20.04 -4.53
N ALA A 201 10.91 20.14 -4.68
CA ALA A 201 11.66 21.37 -4.46
C ALA A 201 11.09 22.59 -5.23
N SER A 202 10.23 22.33 -6.22
CA SER A 202 9.38 23.32 -6.86
C SER A 202 8.61 24.22 -5.88
N ALA A 203 8.06 23.71 -4.76
CA ALA A 203 7.40 24.55 -3.76
C ALA A 203 8.35 25.62 -3.18
N TRP A 204 9.61 25.25 -2.93
CA TRP A 204 10.66 26.17 -2.50
C TRP A 204 11.13 27.11 -3.62
N LEU A 205 11.19 26.62 -4.86
CA LEU A 205 11.52 27.44 -6.04
C LEU A 205 10.44 28.48 -6.33
N PHE A 206 9.16 28.14 -6.16
CA PHE A 206 8.07 29.09 -6.29
C PHE A 206 8.09 30.14 -5.17
N GLY A 207 8.35 29.72 -3.93
CA GLY A 207 8.50 30.65 -2.80
C GLY A 207 9.65 31.65 -2.99
N SER A 208 10.83 31.15 -3.35
CA SER A 208 12.01 31.99 -3.59
C SER A 208 11.89 32.84 -4.87
N GLY A 209 11.29 32.29 -5.93
CA GLY A 209 11.01 32.99 -7.17
C GLY A 209 10.06 34.19 -6.98
N LEU A 210 8.98 34.01 -6.22
CA LEU A 210 8.05 35.10 -5.89
C LEU A 210 8.71 36.19 -5.04
N ALA A 211 9.50 35.81 -4.03
CA ALA A 211 10.24 36.77 -3.21
C ALA A 211 11.25 37.58 -4.06
N GLY A 212 11.94 36.90 -4.99
CA GLY A 212 12.83 37.54 -5.96
C GLY A 212 12.11 38.56 -6.84
N LEU A 213 10.96 38.19 -7.42
CA LEU A 213 10.14 39.08 -8.25
C LEU A 213 9.62 40.30 -7.48
N ALA A 214 9.16 40.12 -6.24
CA ALA A 214 8.73 41.21 -5.37
C ALA A 214 9.88 42.20 -5.07
N GLY A 215 11.09 41.68 -4.84
CA GLY A 215 12.29 42.49 -4.67
C GLY A 215 12.61 43.36 -5.90
N VAL A 216 12.55 42.78 -7.10
CA VAL A 216 12.78 43.51 -8.37
C VAL A 216 11.71 44.59 -8.60
N ALA A 217 10.44 44.28 -8.34
CA ALA A 217 9.34 45.23 -8.47
C ALA A 217 9.52 46.45 -7.54
N ARG A 218 9.97 46.23 -6.30
CA ARG A 218 10.24 47.32 -5.33
C ARG A 218 11.41 48.20 -5.77
N ARG A 219 12.46 47.62 -6.37
CA ARG A 219 13.61 48.40 -6.88
C ARG A 219 13.19 49.35 -8.02
N ARG A 220 12.28 48.92 -8.90
CA ARG A 220 11.81 49.77 -10.02
C ARG A 220 11.01 51.00 -9.55
N ARG A 221 10.34 50.94 -8.39
CA ARG A 221 9.62 52.11 -7.84
C ARG A 221 10.55 53.20 -7.30
N LYS A 222 11.73 52.85 -6.78
CA LYS A 222 12.70 53.83 -6.25
C LYS A 222 13.47 54.62 -7.31
N ILE A 223 13.50 54.17 -8.57
CA ILE A 223 14.26 54.83 -9.66
C ILE A 223 13.41 55.90 -10.38
N ARG A 224 12.08 55.93 -10.16
CA ARG A 224 11.16 56.87 -10.80
C ARG A 224 10.70 58.04 -9.89
N SER A 225 11.31 58.21 -8.71
CA SER A 225 11.12 59.37 -7.81
C SER A 225 12.40 60.19 -7.78
#